data_AF-A0A9D2CI25-F1
#
_entry.id   AF-A0A9D2CI25-F1
#
_cell.length_a   1.000
_cell.length_b   1.000
_cell.length_c   1.000
_cell.angle_alpha   90.00
_cell.angle_beta   90.00
_cell.angle_gamma   90.00
#
_symmetry.space_group_name_H-M   'P 1'
#
loop_
_entity.id
_entity.type
_entity.pdbx_description
1 polymer ?
#
loop_
_entity_poly.entity_id
_entity_poly.type
_entity_poly.pdbx_seq_one_letter_code
_entity_poly.pdbx_strand_id
1 'polypeptide(L)'
;MLVVIRGAGDIASGIALRLFRAGMRVVMCDLPVPTSIRRTVCFSEAIRLGETSVEGVRGLLCATPAAARAAAEAGVVAVLADPEAACARELSPHALVDAILAKRNLGTTRDMAPVVVGVGPGFTAPVDCDAAVETMRGHYLGRVYYEGSPLPNTAVPGLIGGYAGERVMRAPADGVFEPCVEIGAEVRAGDVCATVAGEPMRATIDGVVRGLLQAGVRVTAGMKSGDVDPRCCPEYIRTVSDKASAVGGGVLEAILALSGERVAGAEKDGSPVNGSLSDEGFVSALVAELAAGRSVGLATLLATRGSMPRHEGARMAVTADDTLVGTVGGGAIEQLAIERARAARDGGAPSLEWYRTGDAMACGGDALLAVRALTARDLPVLLALQDALERDEPVTVEERWADASAPELLLAPADRAPGPTWDAAGATYREPVCAPSRLHVFGAGHVGAALVGLATQVGFEVRVYDDRPELARGASLPAAASVACGPFDELAAAAQIGPRDSVVVLTHGHAHDEAVLLAVLTRDVQPAYVGCIGSRRKAALTRERLAAAGVPRERADAVHLPIGEAIGAVTPSEIAVSIVAQLVRCRAERREGKDREAKRGKETA
;
A
#
# COMPACT_ATOMS: atom_id res chain seq x y z
N MET A 1 -9.28 6.96 -6.95
CA MET A 1 -8.65 7.97 -7.83
C MET A 1 -9.06 7.90 -9.32
N LEU A 2 -9.20 9.03 -10.01
CA LEU A 2 -9.26 9.16 -11.49
C LEU A 2 -7.99 9.88 -11.98
N VAL A 3 -7.30 9.32 -12.97
CA VAL A 3 -6.04 9.84 -13.53
C VAL A 3 -6.17 10.10 -15.03
N VAL A 4 -5.79 11.30 -15.47
CA VAL A 4 -5.67 11.64 -16.89
C VAL A 4 -4.20 11.59 -17.30
N ILE A 5 -3.90 10.85 -18.38
CA ILE A 5 -2.54 10.74 -18.94
C ILE A 5 -2.50 11.47 -20.29
N ARG A 6 -1.62 12.46 -20.42
CA ARG A 6 -1.27 13.07 -21.71
C ARG A 6 -0.27 12.16 -22.43
N GLY A 7 -0.66 11.69 -23.60
CA GLY A 7 0.02 10.66 -24.39
C GLY A 7 -0.61 9.28 -24.17
N ALA A 8 -0.68 8.47 -25.23
CA ALA A 8 -1.10 7.06 -25.19
C ALA A 8 -0.13 6.11 -25.91
N GLY A 9 1.11 6.56 -26.14
CA GLY A 9 2.21 5.76 -26.70
C GLY A 9 2.82 4.75 -25.70
N ASP A 10 3.99 4.20 -26.05
CA ASP A 10 4.62 3.05 -25.34
C ASP A 10 4.85 3.30 -23.84
N ILE A 11 5.46 4.44 -23.48
CA ILE A 11 5.74 4.78 -22.08
C ILE A 11 4.43 5.09 -21.32
N ALA A 12 3.55 5.88 -21.92
CA ALA A 12 2.25 6.21 -21.35
C ALA A 12 1.40 4.96 -21.11
N SER A 13 1.46 3.98 -21.99
CA SER A 13 0.73 2.71 -21.85
C SER A 13 1.29 1.85 -20.72
N GLY A 14 2.62 1.82 -20.53
CA GLY A 14 3.23 1.19 -19.37
C GLY A 14 2.84 1.84 -18.04
N ILE A 15 2.69 3.18 -18.03
CA ILE A 15 2.15 3.92 -16.88
C ILE A 15 0.68 3.52 -16.66
N ALA A 16 -0.16 3.57 -17.70
CA ALA A 16 -1.57 3.21 -17.62
C ALA A 16 -1.79 1.80 -17.06
N LEU A 17 -1.02 0.80 -17.50
CA LEU A 17 -1.08 -0.56 -16.95
C LEU A 17 -0.80 -0.61 -15.45
N ARG A 18 0.22 0.13 -14.97
CA ARG A 18 0.58 0.17 -13.55
C ARG A 18 -0.52 0.83 -12.72
N LEU A 19 -1.04 1.97 -13.17
CA LEU A 19 -2.10 2.69 -12.48
C LEU A 19 -3.41 1.89 -12.47
N PHE A 20 -3.78 1.29 -13.60
CA PHE A 20 -4.96 0.44 -13.73
C PHE A 20 -4.88 -0.78 -12.80
N ARG A 21 -3.74 -1.49 -12.78
CA ARG A 21 -3.51 -2.64 -11.89
C ARG A 21 -3.47 -2.25 -10.40
N ALA A 22 -3.20 -0.98 -10.10
CA ALA A 22 -3.30 -0.41 -8.75
C ALA A 22 -4.74 0.06 -8.39
N GLY A 23 -5.73 -0.20 -9.25
CA GLY A 23 -7.14 0.15 -8.99
C GLY A 23 -7.53 1.58 -9.38
N MET A 24 -6.67 2.31 -10.09
CA MET A 24 -6.98 3.67 -10.54
C MET A 24 -7.77 3.65 -11.85
N ARG A 25 -8.72 4.58 -11.97
CA ARG A 25 -9.47 4.82 -13.21
C ARG A 25 -8.61 5.66 -14.15
N VAL A 26 -8.38 5.20 -15.38
CA VAL A 26 -7.42 5.82 -16.30
C VAL A 26 -8.12 6.34 -17.56
N VAL A 27 -7.87 7.60 -17.88
CA VAL A 27 -8.22 8.22 -19.16
C VAL A 27 -6.93 8.67 -19.83
N MET A 28 -6.72 8.29 -21.09
CA MET A 28 -5.53 8.64 -21.87
C MET A 28 -5.92 9.56 -23.03
N CYS A 29 -5.05 10.49 -23.35
CA CYS A 29 -5.24 11.48 -24.41
C CYS A 29 -4.11 11.37 -25.44
N ASP A 30 -4.39 11.38 -26.73
CA ASP A 30 -3.36 11.36 -27.77
C ASP A 30 -3.79 12.16 -29.02
N LEU A 31 -2.91 12.21 -30.02
CA LEU A 31 -3.18 12.79 -31.34
C LEU A 31 -4.31 12.03 -32.06
N PRO A 32 -5.13 12.71 -32.86
CA PRO A 32 -6.13 12.06 -33.73
C PRO A 32 -5.50 11.06 -34.71
N VAL A 33 -4.24 11.27 -35.08
CA VAL A 33 -3.42 10.32 -35.84
C VAL A 33 -2.18 9.99 -34.99
N PRO A 34 -2.23 8.92 -34.16
CA PRO A 34 -1.13 8.59 -33.27
C PRO A 34 0.16 8.26 -34.02
N THR A 35 1.30 8.63 -33.45
CA THR A 35 2.63 8.36 -34.04
C THR A 35 3.41 7.29 -33.27
N SER A 36 2.70 6.44 -32.52
CA SER A 36 3.29 5.32 -31.77
C SER A 36 3.76 4.24 -32.72
N ILE A 37 5.06 3.91 -32.70
CA ILE A 37 5.58 2.82 -33.54
C ILE A 37 5.33 1.43 -32.95
N ARG A 38 5.38 1.27 -31.61
CA ARG A 38 5.14 -0.02 -30.93
C ARG A 38 3.64 -0.22 -30.70
N ARG A 39 2.87 -0.17 -31.79
CA ARG A 39 1.40 -0.13 -31.82
C ARG A 39 0.73 -1.25 -31.02
N THR A 40 1.29 -2.44 -31.06
CA THR A 40 0.81 -3.63 -30.35
C THR A 40 0.84 -3.54 -28.82
N VAL A 41 1.51 -2.52 -28.26
CA VAL A 41 1.58 -2.28 -26.81
C VAL A 41 1.18 -0.85 -26.43
N CYS A 42 0.48 -0.15 -27.33
CA CYS A 42 0.05 1.23 -27.10
C CYS A 42 -1.48 1.33 -27.08
N PHE A 43 -2.03 1.97 -26.05
CA PHE A 43 -3.46 2.26 -25.98
C PHE A 43 -3.92 3.27 -27.04
N SER A 44 -3.01 4.08 -27.58
CA SER A 44 -3.26 4.96 -28.73
C SER A 44 -3.87 4.22 -29.93
N GLU A 45 -3.63 2.92 -30.08
CA GLU A 45 -4.17 2.13 -31.20
C GLU A 45 -5.71 2.04 -31.16
N ALA A 46 -6.33 2.25 -29.99
CA ALA A 46 -7.78 2.37 -29.88
C ALA A 46 -8.34 3.52 -30.74
N ILE A 47 -7.59 4.62 -30.95
CA ILE A 47 -8.03 5.74 -31.79
C ILE A 47 -8.29 5.29 -33.24
N ARG A 48 -7.49 4.33 -33.73
CA ARG A 48 -7.63 3.79 -35.09
C ARG A 48 -8.61 2.63 -35.17
N LEU A 49 -8.62 1.77 -34.14
CA LEU A 49 -9.34 0.49 -34.15
C LEU A 49 -10.70 0.55 -33.45
N GLY A 50 -11.02 1.64 -32.74
CA GLY A 50 -12.16 1.75 -31.83
C GLY A 50 -11.89 1.13 -30.46
N GLU A 51 -11.16 0.00 -30.40
CA GLU A 51 -10.70 -0.62 -29.16
C GLU A 51 -9.35 -1.31 -29.33
N THR A 52 -8.67 -1.59 -28.22
CA THR A 52 -7.43 -2.35 -28.18
C THR A 52 -7.30 -3.10 -26.86
N SER A 53 -6.31 -3.99 -26.78
CA SER A 53 -5.95 -4.68 -25.53
C SER A 53 -4.43 -4.71 -25.40
N VAL A 54 -3.93 -4.25 -24.25
CA VAL A 54 -2.50 -4.28 -23.91
C VAL A 54 -2.34 -5.13 -22.65
N GLU A 55 -1.62 -6.24 -22.75
CA GLU A 55 -1.39 -7.19 -21.64
C GLU A 55 -2.66 -7.56 -20.84
N GLY A 56 -3.76 -7.82 -21.55
CA GLY A 56 -5.05 -8.21 -20.96
C GLY A 56 -5.90 -7.05 -20.43
N VAL A 57 -5.40 -5.81 -20.48
CA VAL A 57 -6.17 -4.61 -20.12
C VAL A 57 -6.80 -4.02 -21.37
N ARG A 58 -8.13 -3.87 -21.35
CA ARG A 58 -8.91 -3.32 -22.46
C ARG A 58 -8.80 -1.80 -22.51
N GLY A 59 -8.61 -1.26 -23.70
CA GLY A 59 -8.66 0.17 -24.00
C GLY A 59 -9.75 0.50 -25.02
N LEU A 60 -10.47 1.59 -24.82
CA LEU A 60 -11.64 1.97 -25.64
C LEU A 60 -11.57 3.42 -26.10
N LEU A 61 -11.77 3.65 -27.40
CA LEU A 61 -11.94 5.00 -27.95
C LEU A 61 -13.26 5.59 -27.47
N CYS A 62 -13.17 6.75 -26.85
CA CYS A 62 -14.31 7.53 -26.39
C CYS A 62 -14.45 8.78 -27.25
N ALA A 63 -15.70 9.20 -27.51
CA ALA A 63 -15.97 10.41 -28.29
C ALA A 63 -16.02 11.67 -27.41
N THR A 64 -16.33 11.52 -26.13
CA THR A 64 -16.53 12.63 -25.20
C THR A 64 -15.90 12.34 -23.83
N PRO A 65 -15.59 13.38 -23.02
CA PRO A 65 -15.09 13.18 -21.66
C PRO A 65 -16.08 12.39 -20.78
N ALA A 66 -17.39 12.66 -20.91
CA ALA A 66 -18.42 11.87 -20.21
C ALA A 66 -18.38 10.37 -20.55
N ALA A 67 -18.23 10.01 -21.84
CA ALA A 67 -18.08 8.62 -22.24
C ALA A 67 -16.78 8.00 -21.71
N ALA A 68 -15.69 8.78 -21.68
CA ALA A 68 -14.42 8.35 -21.11
C ALA A 68 -14.52 8.08 -19.60
N ARG A 69 -15.24 8.91 -18.84
CA ARG A 69 -15.51 8.68 -17.42
C ARG A 69 -16.27 7.36 -17.20
N ALA A 70 -17.36 7.15 -17.94
CA ALA A 70 -18.16 5.94 -17.81
C ALA A 70 -17.36 4.67 -18.13
N ALA A 71 -16.53 4.71 -19.19
CA ALA A 71 -15.64 3.60 -19.53
C ALA A 71 -14.60 3.34 -18.42
N ALA A 72 -13.99 4.39 -17.87
CA ALA A 72 -13.02 4.27 -16.79
C ALA A 72 -13.64 3.72 -15.50
N GLU A 73 -14.87 4.11 -15.16
CA GLU A 73 -15.65 3.58 -14.03
C GLU A 73 -16.02 2.10 -14.21
N ALA A 74 -16.23 1.66 -15.46
CA ALA A 74 -16.46 0.27 -15.81
C ALA A 74 -15.18 -0.59 -15.85
N GLY A 75 -14.02 -0.07 -15.42
CA GLY A 75 -12.76 -0.81 -15.42
C GLY A 75 -12.16 -0.98 -16.82
N VAL A 76 -12.32 0.01 -17.70
CA VAL A 76 -11.71 0.04 -19.04
C VAL A 76 -10.81 1.28 -19.16
N VAL A 77 -9.64 1.16 -19.77
CA VAL A 77 -8.80 2.34 -20.05
C VAL A 77 -9.45 3.16 -21.16
N ALA A 78 -9.95 4.35 -20.82
CA ALA A 78 -10.57 5.23 -21.82
C ALA A 78 -9.48 5.96 -22.62
N VAL A 79 -9.68 6.12 -23.93
CA VAL A 79 -8.74 6.79 -24.84
C VAL A 79 -9.49 7.87 -25.62
N LEU A 80 -8.97 9.09 -25.62
CA LEU A 80 -9.51 10.25 -26.32
C LEU A 80 -8.51 10.78 -27.35
N ALA A 81 -9.02 11.13 -28.54
CA ALA A 81 -8.28 11.92 -29.53
C ALA A 81 -8.31 13.40 -29.13
N ASP A 82 -7.54 13.75 -28.10
CA ASP A 82 -7.51 15.06 -27.44
C ASP A 82 -6.05 15.46 -27.14
N PRO A 83 -5.31 16.01 -28.12
CA PRO A 83 -3.87 16.23 -27.98
C PRO A 83 -3.48 17.25 -26.90
N GLU A 84 -4.41 18.14 -26.55
CA GLU A 84 -4.21 19.15 -25.50
C GLU A 84 -4.63 18.63 -24.11
N ALA A 85 -5.27 17.45 -24.05
CA ALA A 85 -5.95 16.94 -22.86
C ALA A 85 -6.95 17.94 -22.27
N ALA A 86 -7.69 18.64 -23.15
CA ALA A 86 -8.72 19.60 -22.77
C ALA A 86 -9.83 18.96 -21.92
N CYS A 87 -10.07 17.66 -22.09
CA CYS A 87 -10.99 16.86 -21.28
C CYS A 87 -10.68 16.89 -19.78
N ALA A 88 -9.43 17.17 -19.37
CA ALA A 88 -9.04 17.25 -17.96
C ALA A 88 -9.86 18.30 -17.20
N ARG A 89 -10.26 19.41 -17.85
CA ARG A 89 -11.10 20.44 -17.21
C ARG A 89 -12.49 19.93 -16.84
N GLU A 90 -13.12 19.16 -17.73
CA GLU A 90 -14.44 18.57 -17.48
C GLU A 90 -14.33 17.35 -16.53
N LEU A 91 -13.28 16.54 -16.69
CA LEU A 91 -13.06 15.35 -15.90
C LEU A 91 -12.59 15.64 -14.47
N SER A 92 -11.99 16.81 -14.22
CA SER A 92 -11.44 17.20 -12.92
C SER A 92 -10.67 16.02 -12.26
N PRO A 93 -9.62 15.50 -12.92
CA PRO A 93 -8.91 14.33 -12.44
C PRO A 93 -8.19 14.63 -11.13
N HIS A 94 -7.94 13.59 -10.34
CA HIS A 94 -7.20 13.70 -9.07
C HIS A 94 -5.70 13.85 -9.35
N ALA A 95 -5.24 13.24 -10.44
CA ALA A 95 -3.88 13.40 -10.93
C ALA A 95 -3.85 13.51 -12.45
N LEU A 96 -2.89 14.29 -12.96
CA LEU A 96 -2.54 14.39 -14.36
C LEU A 96 -1.09 13.97 -14.57
N VAL A 97 -0.85 13.10 -15.54
CA VAL A 97 0.49 12.64 -15.91
C VAL A 97 0.81 13.09 -17.32
N ASP A 98 1.88 13.86 -17.51
CA ASP A 98 2.38 14.16 -18.85
C ASP A 98 3.44 13.15 -19.26
N ALA A 99 3.04 12.23 -20.15
CA ALA A 99 3.85 11.17 -20.71
C ALA A 99 4.04 11.30 -22.24
N ILE A 100 3.88 12.51 -22.79
CA ILE A 100 4.10 12.78 -24.24
C ILE A 100 5.58 12.57 -24.62
N LEU A 101 6.50 12.78 -23.66
CA LEU A 101 7.96 12.72 -23.85
C LEU A 101 8.50 13.65 -24.94
N ALA A 102 7.93 14.85 -25.07
CA ALA A 102 8.35 15.87 -26.02
C ALA A 102 9.77 16.42 -25.78
N LYS A 103 10.44 16.05 -24.68
CA LYS A 103 11.78 16.53 -24.24
C LYS A 103 11.82 18.01 -23.86
N ARG A 104 10.65 18.64 -23.82
CA ARG A 104 10.37 20.01 -23.38
C ARG A 104 8.91 20.04 -22.89
N ASN A 105 8.60 20.93 -21.96
CA ASN A 105 7.23 21.17 -21.55
C ASN A 105 6.44 21.82 -22.71
N LEU A 106 5.28 21.24 -23.07
CA LEU A 106 4.40 21.72 -24.14
C LEU A 106 3.12 22.38 -23.61
N GLY A 107 3.13 22.88 -22.37
CA GLY A 107 1.99 23.53 -21.73
C GLY A 107 1.32 22.68 -20.67
N THR A 108 2.08 21.80 -20.00
CA THR A 108 1.67 21.18 -18.75
C THR A 108 2.06 22.10 -17.59
N THR A 109 1.11 22.35 -16.70
CA THR A 109 1.27 23.24 -15.55
C THR A 109 0.71 22.58 -14.30
N ARG A 110 1.20 22.99 -13.14
CA ARG A 110 0.82 22.40 -11.83
C ARG A 110 -0.65 22.58 -11.44
N ASP A 111 -1.36 23.50 -12.07
CA ASP A 111 -2.78 23.79 -11.82
C ASP A 111 -3.74 22.93 -12.65
N MET A 112 -3.23 22.05 -13.52
CA MET A 112 -4.07 21.19 -14.35
C MET A 112 -4.80 20.07 -13.56
N ALA A 113 -4.29 19.69 -12.39
CA ALA A 113 -4.87 18.74 -11.47
C ALA A 113 -4.27 18.93 -10.06
N PRO A 114 -4.88 18.39 -8.98
CA PRO A 114 -4.28 18.43 -7.64
C PRO A 114 -2.87 17.82 -7.56
N VAL A 115 -2.58 16.82 -8.42
CA VAL A 115 -1.24 16.27 -8.62
C VAL A 115 -0.89 16.28 -10.09
N VAL A 116 0.25 16.89 -10.43
CA VAL A 116 0.78 16.87 -11.79
C VAL A 116 2.15 16.20 -11.80
N VAL A 117 2.28 15.12 -12.58
CA VAL A 117 3.54 14.38 -12.74
C VAL A 117 4.09 14.54 -14.16
N GLY A 118 5.29 15.09 -14.29
CA GLY A 118 6.01 15.19 -15.56
C GLY A 118 6.89 13.97 -15.80
N VAL A 119 6.84 13.37 -16.98
CA VAL A 119 7.65 12.17 -17.28
C VAL A 119 8.80 12.52 -18.21
N GLY A 120 10.03 12.31 -17.72
CA GLY A 120 11.26 12.45 -18.48
C GLY A 120 11.79 13.89 -18.62
N PRO A 121 12.82 14.08 -19.46
CA PRO A 121 13.46 15.39 -19.63
C PRO A 121 12.49 16.43 -20.15
N GLY A 122 12.71 17.67 -19.74
CA GLY A 122 11.87 18.83 -20.09
C GLY A 122 10.88 19.24 -19.01
N PHE A 123 10.83 18.50 -17.90
CA PHE A 123 10.07 18.84 -16.70
C PHE A 123 10.98 19.08 -15.51
N THR A 124 10.63 20.07 -14.70
CA THR A 124 11.33 20.43 -13.46
C THR A 124 10.33 20.50 -12.33
N ALA A 125 10.54 19.73 -11.26
CA ALA A 125 9.75 19.83 -10.04
C ALA A 125 10.42 20.80 -9.04
N PRO A 126 9.66 21.61 -8.28
CA PRO A 126 8.22 21.83 -8.32
C PRO A 126 7.81 23.01 -9.24
N VAL A 127 8.42 23.15 -10.42
CA VAL A 127 8.22 24.30 -11.34
C VAL A 127 7.11 24.01 -12.35
N ASP A 128 7.32 23.02 -13.22
CA ASP A 128 6.37 22.61 -14.27
C ASP A 128 5.29 21.66 -13.74
N CYS A 129 5.66 20.83 -12.78
CA CYS A 129 4.91 19.72 -12.22
C CYS A 129 5.26 19.55 -10.74
N ASP A 130 4.46 18.80 -9.98
CA ASP A 130 4.72 18.53 -8.56
C ASP A 130 5.78 17.45 -8.35
N ALA A 131 5.92 16.52 -9.30
CA ALA A 131 7.03 15.58 -9.38
C ALA A 131 7.42 15.28 -10.83
N ALA A 132 8.70 14.98 -11.05
CA ALA A 132 9.23 14.54 -12.32
C ALA A 132 9.83 13.13 -12.24
N VAL A 133 9.64 12.28 -13.26
CA VAL A 133 10.09 10.88 -13.24
C VAL A 133 11.20 10.63 -14.26
N GLU A 134 12.29 9.98 -13.82
CA GLU A 134 13.42 9.61 -14.69
C GLU A 134 13.03 8.56 -15.74
N THR A 135 13.43 8.81 -16.99
CA THR A 135 13.21 7.89 -18.12
C THR A 135 14.49 7.37 -18.75
N MET A 136 15.66 7.92 -18.42
CA MET A 136 16.93 7.45 -18.94
C MET A 136 17.23 6.07 -18.36
N ARG A 137 17.61 5.12 -19.22
CA ARG A 137 18.03 3.78 -18.77
C ARG A 137 19.33 3.93 -17.97
N GLY A 138 19.40 3.32 -16.80
CA GLY A 138 20.54 3.40 -15.91
C GLY A 138 20.11 3.29 -14.46
N HIS A 139 21.01 3.69 -13.55
CA HIS A 139 20.83 3.55 -12.10
C HIS A 139 19.59 4.28 -11.55
N TYR A 140 19.15 5.35 -12.21
CA TYR A 140 18.04 6.19 -11.75
C TYR A 140 16.72 5.95 -12.50
N LEU A 141 16.65 4.97 -13.41
CA LEU A 141 15.44 4.73 -14.20
C LEU A 141 14.20 4.56 -13.30
N GLY A 142 13.17 5.38 -13.52
CA GLY A 142 11.94 5.37 -12.72
C GLY A 142 12.02 6.14 -11.41
N ARG A 143 13.17 6.73 -11.05
CA ARG A 143 13.31 7.57 -9.85
C ARG A 143 12.39 8.79 -9.93
N VAL A 144 11.77 9.12 -8.81
CA VAL A 144 10.96 10.33 -8.64
C VAL A 144 11.83 11.48 -8.13
N TYR A 145 11.69 12.64 -8.77
CA TYR A 145 12.26 13.92 -8.36
C TYR A 145 11.14 14.83 -7.90
N TYR A 146 11.10 15.14 -6.60
CA TYR A 146 10.23 16.17 -6.02
C TYR A 146 10.88 17.57 -6.10
N GLU A 147 12.21 17.60 -6.26
CA GLU A 147 13.00 18.79 -6.56
C GLU A 147 14.00 18.46 -7.67
N GLY A 148 14.09 19.33 -8.68
CA GLY A 148 14.98 19.18 -9.83
C GLY A 148 14.34 18.53 -11.06
N SER A 149 15.18 18.08 -11.99
CA SER A 149 14.75 17.59 -13.31
C SER A 149 15.39 16.23 -13.63
N PRO A 150 14.70 15.36 -14.39
CA PRO A 150 15.29 14.18 -15.00
C PRO A 150 16.47 14.53 -15.91
N LEU A 151 17.32 13.54 -16.15
CA LEU A 151 18.53 13.73 -16.95
C LEU A 151 18.20 14.20 -18.38
N PRO A 152 19.00 15.13 -18.94
CA PRO A 152 18.78 15.66 -20.28
C PRO A 152 18.72 14.58 -21.36
N ASN A 153 17.97 14.86 -22.43
CA ASN A 153 17.86 13.95 -23.56
C ASN A 153 19.23 13.77 -24.26
N THR A 154 19.75 12.55 -24.26
CA THR A 154 21.03 12.22 -24.92
C THR A 154 20.89 12.01 -26.43
N ALA A 155 19.66 11.94 -26.97
CA ALA A 155 19.32 11.57 -28.35
C ALA A 155 19.77 10.16 -28.80
N VAL A 156 20.52 9.44 -27.96
CA VAL A 156 20.97 8.08 -28.21
C VAL A 156 19.96 7.09 -27.64
N PRO A 157 19.37 6.19 -28.45
CA PRO A 157 18.51 5.14 -27.94
C PRO A 157 19.28 4.19 -27.02
N GLY A 158 18.63 3.67 -25.97
CA GLY A 158 19.26 2.69 -25.10
C GLY A 158 19.54 1.36 -25.80
N LEU A 159 20.59 0.68 -25.34
CA LEU A 159 21.05 -0.62 -25.85
C LEU A 159 19.98 -1.70 -25.69
N ILE A 160 19.77 -2.47 -26.76
CA ILE A 160 18.97 -3.69 -26.78
C ILE A 160 19.74 -4.73 -27.59
N GLY A 161 20.10 -5.85 -26.95
CA GLY A 161 20.86 -6.92 -27.62
C GLY A 161 22.20 -6.46 -28.22
N GLY A 162 22.81 -5.42 -27.65
CA GLY A 162 24.07 -4.83 -28.15
C GLY A 162 23.91 -3.66 -29.13
N TYR A 163 22.70 -3.35 -29.60
CA TYR A 163 22.45 -2.29 -30.59
C TYR A 163 21.70 -1.09 -29.99
N ALA A 164 22.00 0.12 -30.46
CA ALA A 164 21.43 1.37 -29.92
C ALA A 164 20.69 2.18 -31.00
N GLY A 165 21.41 2.96 -31.80
CA GLY A 165 20.81 3.78 -32.87
C GLY A 165 20.40 2.93 -34.07
N GLU A 166 21.16 1.87 -34.31
CA GLU A 166 21.09 0.97 -35.46
C GLU A 166 19.79 0.14 -35.49
N ARG A 167 19.05 0.06 -34.41
CA ARG A 167 17.72 -0.58 -34.41
C ARG A 167 16.59 0.34 -34.87
N VAL A 168 16.80 1.66 -34.85
CA VAL A 168 15.75 2.63 -35.10
C VAL A 168 15.68 2.96 -36.59
N MET A 169 14.55 2.63 -37.22
CA MET A 169 14.28 3.01 -38.61
C MET A 169 13.68 4.42 -38.66
N ARG A 170 14.21 5.25 -39.56
CA ARG A 170 13.84 6.66 -39.73
C ARG A 170 13.35 6.90 -41.15
N ALA A 171 12.35 7.77 -41.29
CA ALA A 171 11.80 8.15 -42.59
C ALA A 171 12.91 8.77 -43.47
N PRO A 172 13.08 8.31 -44.72
CA PRO A 172 14.12 8.83 -45.62
C PRO A 172 13.80 10.23 -46.16
N ALA A 173 12.52 10.56 -46.31
CA ALA A 173 12.04 11.82 -46.87
C ALA A 173 10.79 12.33 -46.12
N ASP A 174 10.33 13.54 -46.46
CA ASP A 174 9.01 14.03 -46.09
C ASP A 174 7.94 13.36 -46.96
N GLY A 175 6.83 12.89 -46.36
CA GLY A 175 5.77 12.28 -47.15
C GLY A 175 4.79 11.42 -46.36
N VAL A 176 3.97 10.66 -47.09
CA VAL A 176 3.07 9.66 -46.52
C VAL A 176 3.84 8.36 -46.30
N PHE A 177 3.73 7.81 -45.10
CA PHE A 177 4.34 6.55 -44.70
C PHE A 177 3.49 5.37 -45.15
N GLU A 178 4.08 4.43 -45.88
CA GLU A 178 3.44 3.21 -46.38
C GLU A 178 4.24 1.98 -45.96
N PRO A 179 3.78 1.18 -44.98
CA PRO A 179 4.49 -0.02 -44.54
C PRO A 179 4.51 -1.09 -45.62
N CYS A 180 5.64 -1.78 -45.76
CA CYS A 180 5.80 -2.94 -46.65
C CYS A 180 5.80 -4.28 -45.89
N VAL A 181 5.94 -4.22 -44.57
CA VAL A 181 5.94 -5.37 -43.65
C VAL A 181 5.07 -5.06 -42.43
N GLU A 182 4.72 -6.10 -41.67
CA GLU A 182 3.96 -5.97 -40.42
C GLU A 182 4.86 -6.06 -39.18
N ILE A 183 4.37 -5.57 -38.04
CA ILE A 183 5.02 -5.80 -36.74
C ILE A 183 5.04 -7.31 -36.47
N GLY A 184 6.22 -7.83 -36.13
CA GLY A 184 6.48 -9.26 -35.96
C GLY A 184 7.17 -9.91 -37.16
N ALA A 185 7.32 -9.22 -38.29
CA ALA A 185 8.09 -9.73 -39.43
C ALA A 185 9.58 -9.85 -39.08
N GLU A 186 10.20 -10.95 -39.49
CA GLU A 186 11.66 -11.09 -39.49
C GLU A 186 12.24 -10.36 -40.70
N VAL A 187 13.31 -9.60 -40.48
CA VAL A 187 13.98 -8.79 -41.50
C VAL A 187 15.49 -8.95 -41.39
N ARG A 188 16.17 -8.82 -42.52
CA ARG A 188 17.62 -8.70 -42.63
C ARG A 188 18.01 -7.25 -42.89
N ALA A 189 19.22 -6.88 -42.49
CA ALA A 189 19.79 -5.59 -42.85
C ALA A 189 19.73 -5.37 -44.37
N GLY A 190 19.13 -4.26 -44.79
CA GLY A 190 18.89 -3.90 -46.19
C GLY A 190 17.45 -4.17 -46.68
N ASP A 191 16.66 -4.99 -45.99
CA ASP A 191 15.27 -5.26 -46.37
C ASP A 191 14.41 -4.01 -46.32
N VAL A 192 13.53 -3.81 -47.31
CA VAL A 192 12.62 -2.66 -47.35
C VAL A 192 11.44 -2.90 -46.40
N CYS A 193 11.35 -2.11 -45.33
CA CYS A 193 10.32 -2.24 -44.32
C CYS A 193 9.12 -1.30 -44.57
N ALA A 194 9.37 -0.17 -45.24
CA ALA A 194 8.33 0.78 -45.63
C ALA A 194 8.81 1.66 -46.80
N THR A 195 7.91 2.47 -47.34
CA THR A 195 8.26 3.57 -48.25
C THR A 195 7.70 4.89 -47.73
N VAL A 196 8.38 6.00 -48.06
CA VAL A 196 7.90 7.36 -47.79
C VAL A 196 8.07 8.18 -49.06
N ALA A 197 6.97 8.67 -49.62
CA ALA A 197 6.96 9.36 -50.92
C ALA A 197 7.65 8.55 -52.05
N GLY A 198 7.60 7.22 -51.99
CA GLY A 198 8.26 6.31 -52.93
C GLY A 198 9.71 5.95 -52.58
N GLU A 199 10.33 6.59 -51.59
CA GLU A 199 11.68 6.26 -51.14
C GLU A 199 11.70 5.11 -50.13
N PRO A 200 12.55 4.09 -50.28
CA PRO A 200 12.56 2.91 -49.42
C PRO A 200 13.22 3.18 -48.05
N MET A 201 12.48 2.90 -46.97
CA MET A 201 13.01 2.82 -45.61
C MET A 201 13.45 1.38 -45.31
N ARG A 202 14.75 1.18 -45.08
CA ARG A 202 15.36 -0.16 -44.93
C ARG A 202 15.69 -0.49 -43.48
N ALA A 203 15.63 -1.78 -43.14
CA ALA A 203 16.19 -2.29 -41.89
C ALA A 203 17.71 -2.11 -41.88
N THR A 204 18.25 -1.65 -40.77
CA THR A 204 19.70 -1.42 -40.57
C THR A 204 20.38 -2.58 -39.85
N ILE A 205 19.61 -3.48 -39.25
CA ILE A 205 20.09 -4.69 -38.56
C ILE A 205 19.14 -5.85 -38.84
N ASP A 206 19.63 -7.06 -38.60
CA ASP A 206 18.80 -8.26 -38.59
C ASP A 206 17.94 -8.29 -37.32
N GLY A 207 16.73 -8.83 -37.42
CA GLY A 207 15.88 -9.07 -36.26
C GLY A 207 14.40 -9.11 -36.58
N VAL A 208 13.59 -8.83 -35.57
CA VAL A 208 12.12 -8.78 -35.69
C VAL A 208 11.66 -7.32 -35.66
N VAL A 209 10.83 -6.91 -36.62
CA VAL A 209 10.19 -5.58 -36.60
C VAL A 209 9.29 -5.49 -35.37
N ARG A 210 9.74 -4.77 -34.34
CA ARG A 210 9.05 -4.62 -33.05
C ARG A 210 8.14 -3.40 -33.00
N GLY A 211 8.39 -2.42 -33.86
CA GLY A 211 7.52 -1.27 -34.03
C GLY A 211 7.58 -0.73 -35.46
N LEU A 212 6.45 -0.27 -35.95
CA LEU A 212 6.29 0.34 -37.27
C LEU A 212 5.05 1.25 -37.25
N LEU A 213 5.16 2.44 -37.84
CA LEU A 213 3.99 3.31 -38.04
C LEU A 213 2.93 2.63 -38.91
N GLN A 214 1.69 3.05 -38.75
CA GLN A 214 0.59 2.65 -39.62
C GLN A 214 0.64 3.39 -40.97
N ALA A 215 0.01 2.81 -42.00
CA ALA A 215 -0.14 3.43 -43.31
C ALA A 215 -0.86 4.79 -43.23
N GLY A 216 -0.51 5.71 -44.13
CA GLY A 216 -1.18 7.01 -44.26
C GLY A 216 -0.68 8.12 -43.33
N VAL A 217 0.22 7.82 -42.39
CA VAL A 217 0.79 8.85 -41.48
C VAL A 217 1.72 9.77 -42.26
N ARG A 218 1.57 11.09 -42.09
CA ARG A 218 2.54 12.05 -42.62
C ARG A 218 3.76 12.09 -41.71
N VAL A 219 4.94 11.88 -42.29
CA VAL A 219 6.23 11.89 -41.60
C VAL A 219 7.17 12.92 -42.23
N THR A 220 8.14 13.38 -41.46
CA THR A 220 9.25 14.20 -41.95
C THR A 220 10.53 13.38 -42.03
N ALA A 221 11.46 13.77 -42.89
CA ALA A 221 12.77 13.15 -43.01
C ALA A 221 13.46 13.06 -41.64
N GLY A 222 13.99 11.88 -41.31
CA GLY A 222 14.62 11.59 -40.02
C GLY A 222 13.66 11.24 -38.87
N MET A 223 12.34 11.36 -39.06
CA MET A 223 11.34 10.99 -38.06
C MET A 223 11.41 9.49 -37.76
N LYS A 224 11.41 9.14 -36.47
CA LYS A 224 11.38 7.74 -36.02
C LYS A 224 10.10 7.08 -36.49
N SER A 225 10.22 6.08 -37.37
CA SER A 225 9.09 5.46 -38.05
C SER A 225 9.04 3.93 -37.91
N GLY A 226 10.08 3.33 -37.32
CA GLY A 226 10.08 1.93 -36.91
C GLY A 226 11.22 1.56 -35.97
N ASP A 227 11.23 0.30 -35.51
CA ASP A 227 12.22 -0.28 -34.61
C ASP A 227 12.34 -1.79 -34.83
N VAL A 228 13.57 -2.29 -34.92
CA VAL A 228 13.90 -3.71 -35.03
C VAL A 228 14.46 -4.22 -33.71
N ASP A 229 13.97 -5.35 -33.20
CA ASP A 229 14.52 -6.00 -32.01
C ASP A 229 15.48 -7.12 -32.42
N PRO A 230 16.80 -6.98 -32.16
CA PRO A 230 17.81 -7.95 -32.58
C PRO A 230 17.79 -9.25 -31.77
N ARG A 231 16.99 -9.32 -30.69
CA ARG A 231 16.93 -10.51 -29.82
C ARG A 231 15.98 -11.57 -30.37
N CYS A 232 15.24 -11.26 -31.43
CA CYS A 232 14.31 -12.15 -32.10
C CYS A 232 13.35 -12.89 -31.16
N CYS A 233 12.91 -12.23 -30.08
CA CYS A 233 11.93 -12.78 -29.15
C CYS A 233 10.53 -12.24 -29.52
N PRO A 234 9.63 -13.08 -30.07
CA PRO A 234 8.32 -12.63 -30.55
C PRO A 234 7.45 -12.04 -29.43
N GLU A 235 7.60 -12.49 -28.19
CA GLU A 235 6.82 -12.01 -27.05
C GLU A 235 7.02 -10.50 -26.77
N TYR A 236 8.21 -9.96 -27.08
CA TYR A 236 8.54 -8.56 -26.81
C TYR A 236 7.82 -7.55 -27.71
N ILE A 237 7.13 -8.03 -28.74
CA ILE A 237 6.21 -7.20 -29.52
C ILE A 237 4.88 -7.00 -28.77
N ARG A 238 4.51 -7.87 -27.82
CA ARG A 238 3.21 -7.85 -27.11
C ARG A 238 3.29 -7.40 -25.65
N THR A 239 4.49 -7.18 -25.14
CA THR A 239 4.71 -6.75 -23.75
C THR A 239 5.31 -5.35 -23.67
N VAL A 240 4.88 -4.59 -22.66
CA VAL A 240 5.48 -3.28 -22.38
C VAL A 240 6.94 -3.45 -21.98
N SER A 241 7.77 -2.45 -22.25
CA SER A 241 9.18 -2.55 -21.90
C SER A 241 9.39 -2.49 -20.38
N ASP A 242 10.49 -3.09 -19.92
CA ASP A 242 11.07 -2.85 -18.59
C ASP A 242 11.16 -1.36 -18.24
N LYS A 243 11.56 -0.52 -19.20
CA LYS A 243 11.58 0.94 -19.07
C LYS A 243 10.20 1.52 -18.82
N ALA A 244 9.21 1.15 -19.63
CA ALA A 244 7.84 1.64 -19.46
C ALA A 244 7.28 1.19 -18.09
N SER A 245 7.59 -0.04 -17.67
CA SER A 245 7.20 -0.58 -16.37
C SER A 245 7.85 0.17 -15.20
N ALA A 246 9.15 0.46 -15.27
CA ALA A 246 9.88 1.18 -14.22
C ALA A 246 9.41 2.63 -14.11
N VAL A 247 9.21 3.31 -15.24
CA VAL A 247 8.63 4.65 -15.27
C VAL A 247 7.21 4.66 -14.71
N GLY A 248 6.39 3.67 -15.06
CA GLY A 248 5.06 3.50 -14.46
C GLY A 248 5.08 3.30 -12.95
N GLY A 249 6.09 2.61 -12.41
CA GLY A 249 6.32 2.50 -10.98
C GLY A 249 6.61 3.85 -10.32
N GLY A 250 7.53 4.64 -10.91
CA GLY A 250 7.83 5.99 -10.41
C GLY A 250 6.64 6.94 -10.48
N VAL A 251 5.82 6.88 -11.54
CA VAL A 251 4.60 7.68 -11.62
C VAL A 251 3.60 7.29 -10.54
N LEU A 252 3.40 5.98 -10.30
CA LEU A 252 2.53 5.50 -9.23
C LEU A 252 3.03 5.98 -7.86
N GLU A 253 4.33 5.87 -7.59
CA GLU A 253 4.96 6.39 -6.36
C GLU A 253 4.69 7.90 -6.19
N ALA A 254 4.95 8.70 -7.23
CA ALA A 254 4.75 10.14 -7.19
C ALA A 254 3.29 10.52 -6.91
N ILE A 255 2.34 9.86 -7.57
CA ILE A 255 0.91 10.10 -7.36
C ILE A 255 0.51 9.79 -5.92
N LEU A 256 0.89 8.62 -5.40
CA LEU A 256 0.56 8.21 -4.03
C LEU A 256 1.21 9.12 -2.97
N ALA A 257 2.42 9.61 -3.24
CA ALA A 257 3.11 10.53 -2.34
C ALA A 257 2.47 11.93 -2.31
N LEU A 258 2.04 12.46 -3.46
CA LEU A 258 1.62 13.86 -3.61
C LEU A 258 0.13 14.10 -3.45
N SER A 259 -0.71 13.13 -3.77
CA SER A 259 -2.15 13.35 -3.85
C SER A 259 -2.81 13.67 -2.53
N GLY A 260 -2.12 13.51 -1.40
CA GLY A 260 -2.78 13.55 -0.10
C GLY A 260 -3.85 12.45 0.06
N GLU A 261 -4.20 11.72 -1.03
CA GLU A 261 -4.51 10.31 -0.98
C GLU A 261 -3.21 9.57 -0.55
N ARG A 262 -2.68 9.77 0.67
CA ARG A 262 -3.03 8.83 1.75
C ARG A 262 -4.16 7.91 1.32
N VAL A 263 -4.02 6.62 1.54
CA VAL A 263 -5.25 5.88 1.83
C VAL A 263 -5.98 6.71 2.90
N ALA A 264 -7.01 7.45 2.53
CA ALA A 264 -7.89 8.14 3.43
C ALA A 264 -9.10 7.20 3.46
N GLY A 265 -9.21 6.24 4.38
CA GLY A 265 -8.48 6.06 5.63
C GLY A 265 -7.53 4.85 5.68
N ALA A 266 -6.27 5.15 5.97
CA ALA A 266 -5.34 4.42 6.80
C ALA A 266 -4.08 5.29 6.90
N GLU A 267 -3.54 5.43 8.10
CA GLU A 267 -2.16 5.83 8.33
C GLU A 267 -1.86 7.35 8.28
N LYS A 268 -2.23 8.03 9.37
CA LYS A 268 -1.48 9.23 9.82
C LYS A 268 -0.35 8.91 10.80
N ASP A 269 -0.29 7.67 11.28
CA ASP A 269 0.91 7.00 11.78
C ASP A 269 0.96 5.68 11.01
N GLY A 270 2.13 5.14 10.65
CA GLY A 270 2.28 3.93 9.82
C GLY A 270 1.72 2.61 10.40
N SER A 271 0.68 2.71 11.22
CA SER A 271 -0.16 1.68 11.78
C SER A 271 -1.48 1.67 10.98
N PRO A 272 -1.89 0.56 10.35
CA PRO A 272 -3.22 0.47 9.77
C PRO A 272 -4.23 0.79 10.86
N VAL A 273 -5.07 1.80 10.61
CA VAL A 273 -6.13 2.17 11.55
C VAL A 273 -7.07 0.98 11.62
N ASN A 274 -6.85 0.15 12.63
CA ASN A 274 -7.62 -1.05 12.83
C ASN A 274 -8.94 -0.56 13.42
N GLY A 275 -10.06 -0.86 12.77
CA GLY A 275 -11.39 -0.44 13.22
C GLY A 275 -11.73 -1.03 14.59
N SER A 276 -11.16 -0.44 15.63
CA SER A 276 -11.07 -0.89 17.00
C SER A 276 -10.99 0.34 17.88
N LEU A 277 -11.62 0.29 19.03
CA LEU A 277 -11.57 1.38 19.99
C LEU A 277 -10.25 1.43 20.76
N SER A 278 -9.39 0.41 20.63
CA SER A 278 -8.02 0.42 21.15
C SER A 278 -7.02 1.13 20.23
N ASP A 279 -7.46 1.58 19.06
CA ASP A 279 -6.65 2.35 18.11
C ASP A 279 -6.89 3.85 18.32
N GLU A 280 -5.86 4.55 18.79
CA GLU A 280 -5.92 5.99 19.03
C GLU A 280 -6.23 6.78 17.75
N GLY A 281 -5.71 6.35 16.60
CA GLY A 281 -5.98 6.97 15.31
C GLY A 281 -7.44 6.82 14.90
N PHE A 282 -8.06 5.68 15.18
CA PHE A 282 -9.50 5.46 14.97
C PHE A 282 -10.33 6.40 15.84
N VAL A 283 -10.07 6.43 17.16
CA VAL A 283 -10.82 7.26 18.11
C VAL A 283 -10.65 8.75 17.81
N SER A 284 -9.42 9.20 17.54
CA SER A 284 -9.09 10.58 17.21
C SER A 284 -9.81 11.05 15.94
N ALA A 285 -9.94 10.20 14.92
CA ALA A 285 -10.70 10.52 13.72
C ALA A 285 -12.19 10.76 14.02
N LEU A 286 -12.81 9.95 14.88
CA LEU A 286 -14.20 10.15 15.29
C LEU A 286 -14.37 11.43 16.11
N VAL A 287 -13.48 11.66 17.09
CA VAL A 287 -13.47 12.87 17.91
C VAL A 287 -13.37 14.12 17.04
N ALA A 288 -12.49 14.13 16.04
CA ALA A 288 -12.29 15.27 15.16
C ALA A 288 -13.56 15.64 14.37
N GLU A 289 -14.30 14.66 13.85
CA GLU A 289 -15.57 14.90 13.16
C GLU A 289 -16.64 15.48 14.11
N LEU A 290 -16.83 14.85 15.26
CA LEU A 290 -17.84 15.27 16.23
C LEU A 290 -17.53 16.63 16.84
N ALA A 291 -16.26 16.91 17.14
CA ALA A 291 -15.80 18.22 17.63
C ALA A 291 -16.04 19.34 16.61
N ALA A 292 -16.03 19.00 15.31
CA ALA A 292 -16.38 19.92 14.23
C ALA A 292 -17.89 19.98 13.95
N GLY A 293 -18.72 19.37 14.80
CA GLY A 293 -20.19 19.37 14.69
C GLY A 293 -20.73 18.47 13.58
N ARG A 294 -19.92 17.57 13.03
CA ARG A 294 -20.31 16.63 11.97
C ARG A 294 -20.64 15.27 12.57
N SER A 295 -21.75 14.67 12.14
CA SER A 295 -22.12 13.32 12.57
C SER A 295 -21.31 12.27 11.80
N VAL A 296 -21.11 11.10 12.40
CA VAL A 296 -20.37 9.98 11.79
C VAL A 296 -21.26 8.74 11.83
N GLY A 297 -21.35 8.00 10.72
CA GLY A 297 -22.01 6.70 10.71
C GLY A 297 -21.06 5.64 11.25
N LEU A 298 -21.44 4.88 12.27
CA LEU A 298 -20.63 3.81 12.84
C LEU A 298 -21.32 2.46 12.66
N ALA A 299 -20.59 1.51 12.11
CA ALA A 299 -20.95 0.10 12.04
C ALA A 299 -20.01 -0.73 12.95
N THR A 300 -20.58 -1.64 13.75
CA THR A 300 -19.84 -2.51 14.68
C THR A 300 -20.34 -3.94 14.58
N LEU A 301 -19.43 -4.92 14.54
CA LEU A 301 -19.78 -6.33 14.76
C LEU A 301 -19.85 -6.62 16.26
N LEU A 302 -21.05 -6.80 16.81
CA LEU A 302 -21.23 -7.04 18.25
C LEU A 302 -21.05 -8.51 18.62
N ALA A 303 -21.37 -9.43 17.71
CA ALA A 303 -21.29 -10.87 17.90
C ALA A 303 -21.03 -11.56 16.55
N THR A 304 -20.28 -12.67 16.53
CA THR A 304 -20.13 -13.52 15.34
C THR A 304 -20.45 -14.98 15.65
N ARG A 305 -20.82 -15.74 14.61
CA ARG A 305 -21.01 -17.20 14.67
C ARG A 305 -20.40 -17.81 13.42
N GLY A 306 -19.79 -18.99 13.55
CA GLY A 306 -19.12 -19.63 12.43
C GLY A 306 -17.85 -18.90 12.00
N SER A 307 -17.43 -19.11 10.75
CA SER A 307 -16.18 -18.54 10.22
C SER A 307 -16.47 -17.17 9.60
N MET A 308 -15.96 -16.11 10.21
CA MET A 308 -16.05 -14.74 9.72
C MET A 308 -14.64 -14.16 9.50
N PRO A 309 -14.41 -13.32 8.46
CA PRO A 309 -13.10 -12.69 8.21
C PRO A 309 -12.63 -11.77 9.35
N ARG A 310 -13.60 -11.22 10.10
CA ARG A 310 -13.39 -10.37 11.27
C ARG A 310 -14.32 -10.84 12.38
N HIS A 311 -13.88 -10.63 13.63
CA HIS A 311 -14.58 -11.07 14.84
C HIS A 311 -15.24 -9.88 15.56
N GLU A 312 -15.86 -10.16 16.70
CA GLU A 312 -16.49 -9.15 17.55
C GLU A 312 -15.55 -7.98 17.85
N GLY A 313 -16.11 -6.76 17.86
CA GLY A 313 -15.38 -5.51 18.06
C GLY A 313 -14.78 -4.89 16.80
N ALA A 314 -14.85 -5.57 15.65
CA ALA A 314 -14.51 -4.95 14.37
C ALA A 314 -15.50 -3.82 14.03
N ARG A 315 -14.96 -2.66 13.64
CA ARG A 315 -15.71 -1.44 13.35
C ARG A 315 -15.34 -0.81 12.03
N MET A 316 -16.29 -0.08 11.48
CA MET A 316 -16.11 0.78 10.32
C MET A 316 -16.93 2.05 10.53
N ALA A 317 -16.33 3.20 10.28
CA ALA A 317 -16.97 4.50 10.35
C ALA A 317 -17.02 5.17 8.97
N VAL A 318 -18.07 5.94 8.73
CA VAL A 318 -18.24 6.79 7.55
C VAL A 318 -18.38 8.23 8.00
N THR A 319 -17.37 9.03 7.71
CA THR A 319 -17.30 10.46 8.03
C THR A 319 -18.22 11.29 7.13
N ALA A 320 -18.37 12.59 7.39
CA ALA A 320 -19.26 13.46 6.61
C ALA A 320 -18.86 13.64 5.14
N ASP A 321 -17.58 13.47 4.82
CA ASP A 321 -17.02 13.53 3.45
C ASP A 321 -16.96 12.15 2.76
N ASP A 322 -17.69 11.17 3.30
CA ASP A 322 -17.73 9.78 2.81
C ASP A 322 -16.40 9.00 2.92
N THR A 323 -15.43 9.52 3.68
CA THR A 323 -14.20 8.80 4.02
C THR A 323 -14.53 7.60 4.91
N LEU A 324 -13.94 6.45 4.59
CA LEU A 324 -14.09 5.22 5.37
C LEU A 324 -12.92 5.08 6.34
N VAL A 325 -13.23 4.81 7.61
CA VAL A 325 -12.24 4.57 8.67
C VAL A 325 -12.52 3.20 9.30
N GLY A 326 -11.54 2.30 9.27
CA GLY A 326 -11.72 0.91 9.74
C GLY A 326 -12.45 -0.01 8.75
N THR A 327 -12.69 -1.25 9.15
CA THR A 327 -13.39 -2.28 8.37
C THR A 327 -14.10 -3.27 9.30
N VAL A 328 -15.34 -3.62 8.96
CA VAL A 328 -16.10 -4.72 9.61
C VAL A 328 -15.80 -6.08 8.97
N GLY A 329 -14.86 -6.14 8.01
CA GLY A 329 -14.59 -7.29 7.15
C GLY A 329 -14.89 -6.96 5.70
N GLY A 330 -14.51 -7.83 4.75
CA GLY A 330 -14.70 -7.61 3.32
C GLY A 330 -15.99 -8.16 2.73
N GLY A 331 -16.33 -7.75 1.51
CA GLY A 331 -17.40 -8.34 0.70
C GLY A 331 -18.78 -7.72 0.91
N ALA A 332 -19.84 -8.53 0.81
CA ALA A 332 -21.23 -8.04 0.82
C ALA A 332 -21.64 -7.38 2.16
N ILE A 333 -21.14 -7.90 3.28
CA ILE A 333 -21.40 -7.30 4.60
C ILE A 333 -20.78 -5.90 4.73
N GLU A 334 -19.63 -5.66 4.09
CA GLU A 334 -18.96 -4.36 4.12
C GLU A 334 -19.75 -3.31 3.36
N GLN A 335 -20.22 -3.63 2.15
CA GLN A 335 -21.06 -2.73 1.36
C GLN A 335 -22.35 -2.37 2.10
N LEU A 336 -23.01 -3.37 2.71
CA LEU A 336 -24.20 -3.14 3.53
C LEU A 336 -23.89 -2.23 4.73
N ALA A 337 -22.77 -2.46 5.41
CA ALA A 337 -22.34 -1.63 6.53
C ALA A 337 -22.07 -0.19 6.09
N ILE A 338 -21.42 0.04 4.95
CA ILE A 338 -21.15 1.38 4.38
C ILE A 338 -22.47 2.09 4.08
N GLU A 339 -23.37 1.44 3.35
CA GLU A 339 -24.66 2.02 2.96
C GLU A 339 -25.49 2.40 4.19
N ARG A 340 -25.59 1.51 5.17
CA ARG A 340 -26.37 1.77 6.38
C ARG A 340 -25.71 2.80 7.28
N ALA A 341 -24.38 2.80 7.41
CA ALA A 341 -23.67 3.79 8.20
C ALA A 341 -23.83 5.19 7.59
N ARG A 342 -23.72 5.32 6.27
CA ARG A 342 -24.04 6.57 5.55
C ARG A 342 -25.47 7.02 5.82
N ALA A 343 -26.44 6.12 5.68
CA ALA A 343 -27.83 6.45 5.94
C ALA A 343 -28.05 6.91 7.39
N ALA A 344 -27.46 6.23 8.38
CA ALA A 344 -27.56 6.61 9.79
C ALA A 344 -26.92 7.99 10.05
N ARG A 345 -25.72 8.25 9.50
CA ARG A 345 -25.05 9.57 9.55
C ARG A 345 -25.96 10.69 9.05
N ASP A 346 -26.70 10.42 7.97
CA ASP A 346 -27.57 11.38 7.29
C ASP A 346 -28.98 11.47 7.91
N GLY A 347 -29.17 10.93 9.12
CA GLY A 347 -30.41 11.02 9.90
C GLY A 347 -31.31 9.80 9.82
N GLY A 348 -30.85 8.71 9.20
CA GLY A 348 -31.50 7.40 9.23
C GLY A 348 -31.53 6.80 10.64
N ALA A 349 -32.51 5.95 10.91
CA ALA A 349 -32.63 5.27 12.20
C ALA A 349 -31.47 4.28 12.43
N PRO A 350 -31.00 4.10 13.68
CA PRO A 350 -30.09 3.03 14.03
C PRO A 350 -30.67 1.64 13.70
N SER A 351 -29.81 0.67 13.45
CA SER A 351 -30.21 -0.71 13.16
C SER A 351 -29.33 -1.72 13.90
N LEU A 352 -29.92 -2.83 14.33
CA LEU A 352 -29.23 -3.94 14.98
C LEU A 352 -29.80 -5.26 14.45
N GLU A 353 -29.03 -5.95 13.60
CA GLU A 353 -29.54 -7.11 12.87
C GLU A 353 -28.49 -8.21 12.73
N TRP A 354 -28.95 -9.47 12.80
CA TRP A 354 -28.13 -10.61 12.40
C TRP A 354 -28.06 -10.68 10.87
N TYR A 355 -26.87 -10.47 10.33
CA TYR A 355 -26.56 -10.69 8.93
C TYR A 355 -26.01 -12.11 8.73
N ARG A 356 -26.59 -12.85 7.79
CA ARG A 356 -26.13 -14.19 7.39
C ARG A 356 -25.44 -14.11 6.04
N THR A 357 -24.21 -14.60 5.92
CA THR A 357 -23.59 -14.76 4.60
C THR A 357 -24.19 -15.98 3.89
N GLY A 358 -25.01 -15.75 2.86
CA GLY A 358 -25.66 -16.80 2.06
C GLY A 358 -24.97 -17.09 0.71
N ASP A 359 -24.64 -18.36 0.49
CA ASP A 359 -24.54 -19.13 -0.78
C ASP A 359 -23.69 -18.67 -1.98
N ALA A 360 -22.73 -17.74 -1.83
CA ALA A 360 -21.77 -17.45 -2.89
C ALA A 360 -20.32 -17.43 -2.37
N MET A 361 -19.66 -18.60 -2.30
CA MET A 361 -18.21 -18.81 -2.07
C MET A 361 -17.52 -17.94 -0.97
N ALA A 362 -18.28 -17.40 -0.02
CA ALA A 362 -17.80 -16.55 1.06
C ALA A 362 -18.03 -17.25 2.40
N CYS A 363 -17.13 -17.03 3.36
CA CYS A 363 -17.12 -17.63 4.69
C CYS A 363 -18.54 -17.71 5.31
N GLY A 364 -19.00 -18.92 5.66
CA GLY A 364 -20.38 -19.22 6.08
C GLY A 364 -20.68 -18.92 7.55
N GLY A 365 -20.41 -17.69 8.00
CA GLY A 365 -20.70 -17.22 9.35
C GLY A 365 -21.87 -16.22 9.43
N ASP A 366 -22.40 -16.04 10.63
CA ASP A 366 -23.37 -14.98 10.91
C ASP A 366 -22.69 -13.88 11.74
N ALA A 367 -23.07 -12.62 11.53
CA ALA A 367 -22.62 -11.51 12.37
C ALA A 367 -23.77 -10.62 12.80
N LEU A 368 -23.78 -10.22 14.07
CA LEU A 368 -24.68 -9.20 14.60
C LEU A 368 -24.09 -7.83 14.28
N LEU A 369 -24.65 -7.18 13.26
CA LEU A 369 -24.23 -5.87 12.78
C LEU A 369 -25.08 -4.79 13.45
N ALA A 370 -24.40 -3.94 14.22
CA ALA A 370 -24.96 -2.72 14.81
C ALA A 370 -24.55 -1.52 13.96
N VAL A 371 -25.51 -0.65 13.61
CA VAL A 371 -25.26 0.58 12.87
C VAL A 371 -25.97 1.73 13.54
N ARG A 372 -25.25 2.82 13.81
CA ARG A 372 -25.82 4.05 14.41
C ARG A 372 -25.07 5.29 13.97
N ALA A 373 -25.65 6.46 14.20
CA ALA A 373 -24.92 7.72 14.12
C ALA A 373 -24.21 8.01 15.45
N LEU A 374 -22.96 8.40 15.36
CA LEU A 374 -22.26 9.17 16.39
C LEU A 374 -22.58 10.64 16.19
N THR A 375 -22.92 11.33 17.27
CA THR A 375 -23.30 12.75 17.27
C THR A 375 -22.57 13.50 18.39
N ALA A 376 -22.82 14.80 18.51
CA ALA A 376 -22.27 15.60 19.62
C ALA A 376 -22.57 15.03 21.02
N ARG A 377 -23.59 14.16 21.17
CA ARG A 377 -23.90 13.47 22.44
C ARG A 377 -22.84 12.44 22.84
N ASP A 378 -22.15 11.84 21.87
CA ASP A 378 -21.15 10.80 22.07
C ASP A 378 -19.74 11.38 22.34
N LEU A 379 -19.51 12.63 21.95
CA LEU A 379 -18.21 13.29 22.03
C LEU A 379 -17.56 13.22 23.43
N PRO A 380 -18.28 13.46 24.56
CA PRO A 380 -17.67 13.37 25.89
C PRO A 380 -17.11 11.98 26.21
N VAL A 381 -17.78 10.91 25.75
CA VAL A 381 -17.37 9.53 25.98
C VAL A 381 -16.14 9.19 25.14
N LEU A 382 -16.11 9.64 23.88
CA LEU A 382 -14.94 9.44 23.02
C LEU A 382 -13.72 10.24 23.47
N LEU A 383 -13.90 11.45 24.01
CA LEU A 383 -12.81 12.21 24.63
C LEU A 383 -12.27 11.50 25.89
N ALA A 384 -13.16 10.99 26.76
CA ALA A 384 -12.74 10.23 27.93
C ALA A 384 -12.01 8.93 27.55
N LEU A 385 -12.42 8.28 26.46
CA LEU A 385 -11.74 7.12 25.91
C LEU A 385 -10.35 7.48 25.35
N GLN A 386 -10.24 8.58 24.59
CA GLN A 386 -8.98 9.09 24.08
C GLN A 386 -8.00 9.38 25.22
N ASP A 387 -8.45 10.10 26.26
CA ASP A 387 -7.67 10.37 27.46
C ASP A 387 -7.17 9.08 28.14
N ALA A 388 -8.02 8.04 28.21
CA ALA A 388 -7.65 6.76 28.80
C ALA A 388 -6.57 6.04 27.97
N LEU A 389 -6.68 6.07 26.64
CA LEU A 389 -5.67 5.50 25.74
C LEU A 389 -4.33 6.21 25.87
N GLU A 390 -4.33 7.55 25.88
CA GLU A 390 -3.11 8.37 26.04
C GLU A 390 -2.39 8.09 27.37
N ARG A 391 -3.15 7.75 28.42
CA ARG A 391 -2.63 7.42 29.76
C ARG A 391 -2.33 5.93 29.96
N ASP A 392 -2.56 5.09 28.94
CA ASP A 392 -2.53 3.62 29.04
C ASP A 392 -3.38 3.10 30.22
N GLU A 393 -4.52 3.76 30.47
CA GLU A 393 -5.50 3.39 31.48
C GLU A 393 -6.53 2.41 30.87
N PRO A 394 -6.61 1.16 31.35
CA PRO A 394 -7.60 0.22 30.85
C PRO A 394 -9.01 0.66 31.22
N VAL A 395 -9.91 0.62 30.24
CA VAL A 395 -11.34 0.98 30.38
C VAL A 395 -12.21 -0.05 29.66
N THR A 396 -13.49 -0.11 29.99
CA THR A 396 -14.47 -0.93 29.25
C THR A 396 -15.46 -0.02 28.55
N VAL A 397 -15.59 -0.16 27.24
CA VAL A 397 -16.64 0.50 26.46
C VAL A 397 -17.90 -0.36 26.51
N GLU A 398 -19.03 0.25 26.82
CA GLU A 398 -20.34 -0.39 26.85
C GLU A 398 -21.27 0.29 25.84
N GLU A 399 -21.92 -0.49 24.98
CA GLU A 399 -22.93 -0.01 24.05
C GLU A 399 -24.27 -0.69 24.37
N ARG A 400 -25.25 0.10 24.81
CA ARG A 400 -26.57 -0.38 25.23
C ARG A 400 -27.59 -0.16 24.13
N TRP A 401 -28.26 -1.24 23.75
CA TRP A 401 -29.30 -1.30 22.72
C TRP A 401 -30.68 -1.62 23.31
N ALA A 402 -30.89 -1.35 24.61
CA ALA A 402 -32.18 -1.55 25.27
C ALA A 402 -33.31 -0.74 24.59
N ASP A 403 -33.01 0.49 24.13
CA ASP A 403 -33.80 1.23 23.15
C ASP A 403 -33.03 1.26 21.82
N ALA A 404 -33.44 0.43 20.87
CA ALA A 404 -32.79 0.34 19.57
C ALA A 404 -32.88 1.63 18.73
N SER A 405 -33.80 2.55 19.06
CA SER A 405 -33.93 3.83 18.36
C SER A 405 -32.93 4.89 18.86
N ALA A 406 -32.36 4.68 20.05
CA ALA A 406 -31.44 5.60 20.70
C ALA A 406 -30.38 4.84 21.52
N PRO A 407 -29.49 4.07 20.86
CA PRO A 407 -28.45 3.33 21.56
C PRO A 407 -27.48 4.27 22.31
N GLU A 408 -27.05 3.85 23.50
CA GLU A 408 -26.17 4.63 24.36
C GLU A 408 -24.74 4.07 24.35
N LEU A 409 -23.75 4.95 24.22
CA LEU A 409 -22.34 4.63 24.40
C LEU A 409 -21.86 5.13 25.76
N LEU A 410 -21.23 4.25 26.52
CA LEU A 410 -20.76 4.52 27.87
C LEU A 410 -19.32 4.04 28.05
N LEU A 411 -18.61 4.68 28.97
CA LEU A 411 -17.30 4.23 29.44
C LEU A 411 -17.42 3.80 30.90
N ALA A 412 -16.90 2.61 31.21
CA ALA A 412 -16.86 2.03 32.54
C ALA A 412 -15.41 1.72 32.94
N PRO A 413 -15.11 1.58 34.24
CA PRO A 413 -13.84 1.05 34.69
C PRO A 413 -13.58 -0.34 34.08
N ALA A 414 -12.32 -0.63 33.74
CA ALA A 414 -11.98 -1.93 33.16
C ALA A 414 -12.48 -3.10 34.01
N ASP A 415 -13.18 -4.02 33.36
CA ASP A 415 -13.52 -5.31 33.92
C ASP A 415 -12.49 -6.38 33.53
N ARG A 416 -12.67 -7.61 34.02
CA ARG A 416 -11.78 -8.73 33.73
C ARG A 416 -12.19 -9.51 32.48
N ALA A 417 -13.02 -8.93 31.60
CA ALA A 417 -13.45 -9.62 30.40
C ALA A 417 -12.22 -9.90 29.50
N PRO A 418 -12.10 -11.11 28.93
CA PRO A 418 -10.96 -11.45 28.08
C PRO A 418 -11.04 -10.79 26.68
N GLY A 419 -12.20 -10.23 26.31
CA GLY A 419 -12.42 -9.56 25.04
C GLY A 419 -13.86 -9.05 24.88
N PRO A 420 -14.24 -8.62 23.67
CA PRO A 420 -15.60 -8.22 23.32
C PRO A 420 -16.67 -9.27 23.67
N THR A 421 -17.81 -8.82 24.19
CA THR A 421 -18.95 -9.68 24.52
C THR A 421 -20.27 -8.99 24.19
N TRP A 422 -21.26 -9.80 23.77
CA TRP A 422 -22.64 -9.38 23.57
C TRP A 422 -23.56 -10.15 24.52
N ASP A 423 -24.25 -9.43 25.40
CA ASP A 423 -25.34 -9.97 26.21
C ASP A 423 -26.68 -9.71 25.50
N ALA A 424 -27.27 -10.78 24.97
CA ALA A 424 -28.55 -10.72 24.28
C ALA A 424 -29.73 -10.42 25.21
N ALA A 425 -29.65 -10.77 26.49
CA ALA A 425 -30.75 -10.57 27.44
C ALA A 425 -30.85 -9.09 27.85
N GLY A 426 -29.71 -8.45 28.09
CA GLY A 426 -29.61 -7.02 28.36
C GLY A 426 -29.46 -6.12 27.12
N ALA A 427 -29.41 -6.70 25.92
CA ALA A 427 -29.09 -6.00 24.67
C ALA A 427 -27.86 -5.08 24.82
N THR A 428 -26.80 -5.59 25.43
CA THR A 428 -25.64 -4.79 25.83
C THR A 428 -24.36 -5.42 25.29
N TYR A 429 -23.57 -4.61 24.58
CA TYR A 429 -22.22 -4.95 24.14
C TYR A 429 -21.19 -4.38 25.12
N ARG A 430 -20.13 -5.15 25.41
CA ARG A 430 -19.01 -4.72 26.25
C ARG A 430 -17.68 -5.08 25.63
N GLU A 431 -16.73 -4.16 25.66
CA GLU A 431 -15.39 -4.36 25.14
C GLU A 431 -14.34 -3.77 26.09
N PRO A 432 -13.39 -4.57 26.57
CA PRO A 432 -12.21 -4.04 27.25
C PRO A 432 -11.31 -3.34 26.22
N VAL A 433 -11.02 -2.07 26.47
CA VAL A 433 -10.21 -1.20 25.63
C VAL A 433 -8.99 -0.74 26.43
N CYS A 434 -7.83 -0.80 25.78
CA CYS A 434 -6.57 -0.42 26.38
C CYS A 434 -5.56 -0.11 25.28
N ALA A 435 -4.50 0.63 25.58
CA ALA A 435 -3.56 1.07 24.56
C ALA A 435 -2.91 -0.12 23.81
N PRO A 436 -2.42 0.11 22.57
CA PRO A 436 -1.70 -0.91 21.80
C PRO A 436 -0.56 -1.53 22.61
N SER A 437 -0.31 -2.82 22.42
CA SER A 437 0.86 -3.47 23.04
C SER A 437 2.13 -2.84 22.50
N ARG A 438 3.05 -2.41 23.37
CA ARG A 438 4.35 -1.89 22.93
C ARG A 438 5.29 -3.05 22.62
N LEU A 439 6.11 -2.87 21.59
CA LEU A 439 7.19 -3.78 21.23
C LEU A 439 8.54 -3.09 21.40
N HIS A 440 9.32 -3.53 22.38
CA HIS A 440 10.68 -3.06 22.62
C HIS A 440 11.66 -3.93 21.81
N VAL A 441 12.30 -3.34 20.81
CA VAL A 441 13.28 -4.02 19.94
C VAL A 441 14.69 -3.55 20.30
N PHE A 442 15.47 -4.43 20.91
CA PHE A 442 16.88 -4.20 21.21
C PHE A 442 17.74 -4.73 20.07
N GLY A 443 18.13 -3.85 19.16
CA GLY A 443 18.93 -4.16 17.97
C GLY A 443 18.28 -3.61 16.69
N ALA A 444 18.90 -2.57 16.11
CA ALA A 444 18.51 -1.89 14.87
C ALA A 444 19.26 -2.42 13.63
N GLY A 445 19.84 -3.63 13.71
CA GLY A 445 20.44 -4.29 12.55
C GLY A 445 19.40 -4.68 11.48
N HIS A 446 19.83 -5.34 10.39
CA HIS A 446 18.97 -5.68 9.25
C HIS A 446 17.65 -6.39 9.63
N VAL A 447 17.68 -7.33 10.59
CA VAL A 447 16.47 -8.03 11.07
C VAL A 447 15.58 -7.08 11.88
N GLY A 448 16.16 -6.25 12.75
CA GLY A 448 15.43 -5.27 13.55
C GLY A 448 14.73 -4.24 12.67
N ALA A 449 15.42 -3.70 11.67
CA ALA A 449 14.85 -2.77 10.71
C ALA A 449 13.68 -3.38 9.93
N ALA A 450 13.81 -4.64 9.47
CA ALA A 450 12.72 -5.35 8.79
C ALA A 450 11.53 -5.65 9.74
N LEU A 451 11.81 -5.96 11.01
CA LEU A 451 10.79 -6.22 12.03
C LEU A 451 9.95 -4.98 12.34
N VAL A 452 10.56 -3.80 12.44
CA VAL A 452 9.87 -2.55 12.81
C VAL A 452 8.66 -2.32 11.91
N GLY A 453 8.84 -2.32 10.58
CA GLY A 453 7.74 -2.07 9.65
C GLY A 453 6.61 -3.09 9.76
N LEU A 454 6.94 -4.39 9.82
CA LEU A 454 5.95 -5.46 9.91
C LEU A 454 5.22 -5.47 11.27
N ALA A 455 5.92 -5.18 12.36
CA ALA A 455 5.35 -5.15 13.69
C ALA A 455 4.37 -3.98 13.88
N THR A 456 4.72 -2.79 13.38
CA THR A 456 3.80 -1.64 13.36
C THR A 456 2.54 -1.94 12.56
N GLN A 457 2.68 -2.60 11.40
CA GLN A 457 1.54 -3.01 10.57
C GLN A 457 0.58 -4.00 11.25
N VAL A 458 1.03 -4.78 12.22
CA VAL A 458 0.15 -5.68 13.00
C VAL A 458 -0.28 -5.08 14.34
N GLY A 459 -0.11 -3.77 14.52
CA GLY A 459 -0.65 -3.00 15.65
C GLY A 459 0.22 -3.05 16.91
N PHE A 460 1.55 -3.10 16.79
CA PHE A 460 2.46 -2.81 17.90
C PHE A 460 2.97 -1.37 17.82
N GLU A 461 3.04 -0.67 18.95
CA GLU A 461 3.84 0.55 19.05
C GLU A 461 5.31 0.15 19.23
N VAL A 462 6.14 0.35 18.21
CA VAL A 462 7.52 -0.18 18.21
C VAL A 462 8.51 0.86 18.72
N ARG A 463 9.27 0.50 19.77
CA ARG A 463 10.37 1.30 20.33
C ARG A 463 11.69 0.58 20.11
N VAL A 464 12.66 1.26 19.50
CA VAL A 464 13.93 0.65 19.08
C VAL A 464 15.11 1.19 19.89
N TYR A 465 16.01 0.29 20.24
CA TYR A 465 17.19 0.55 21.06
C TYR A 465 18.41 -0.05 20.36
N ASP A 466 19.49 0.71 20.17
CA ASP A 466 20.77 0.19 19.66
C ASP A 466 21.95 1.00 20.22
N ASP A 467 23.12 0.38 20.36
CA ASP A 467 24.34 1.05 20.85
C ASP A 467 25.12 1.76 19.74
N ARG A 468 24.77 1.54 18.48
CA ARG A 468 25.44 2.11 17.30
C ARG A 468 24.71 3.36 16.78
N PRO A 469 25.32 4.55 16.85
CA PRO A 469 24.71 5.81 16.41
C PRO A 469 24.34 5.86 14.92
N GLU A 470 24.97 5.03 14.09
CA GLU A 470 24.66 4.92 12.66
C GLU A 470 23.35 4.18 12.37
N LEU A 471 22.91 3.30 13.27
CA LEU A 471 21.67 2.53 13.13
C LEU A 471 20.52 3.12 13.97
N ALA A 472 20.83 3.68 15.13
CA ALA A 472 19.86 4.29 16.05
C ALA A 472 19.42 5.69 15.59
N ARG A 473 18.92 5.82 14.35
CA ARG A 473 18.44 7.09 13.78
C ARG A 473 16.99 6.95 13.35
N GLY A 474 16.13 7.89 13.77
CA GLY A 474 14.71 7.90 13.39
C GLY A 474 14.49 7.89 11.87
N ALA A 475 15.32 8.60 11.11
CA ALA A 475 15.25 8.60 9.64
C ALA A 475 15.48 7.21 8.99
N SER A 476 16.23 6.32 9.66
CA SER A 476 16.49 4.96 9.19
C SER A 476 15.36 3.98 9.55
N LEU A 477 14.50 4.37 10.49
CA LEU A 477 13.43 3.54 11.07
C LEU A 477 12.12 4.37 11.17
N PRO A 478 11.57 4.84 10.03
CA PRO A 478 10.47 5.81 10.03
C PRO A 478 9.17 5.28 10.66
N ALA A 479 9.00 3.96 10.77
CA ALA A 479 7.83 3.33 11.37
C ALA A 479 7.98 3.05 12.89
N ALA A 480 9.11 3.39 13.51
CA ALA A 480 9.30 3.27 14.96
C ALA A 480 8.75 4.50 15.68
N ALA A 481 8.01 4.28 16.78
CA ALA A 481 7.49 5.34 17.64
C ALA A 481 8.61 6.10 18.37
N SER A 482 9.70 5.42 18.70
CA SER A 482 10.89 6.05 19.27
C SER A 482 12.15 5.24 18.95
N VAL A 483 13.28 5.92 18.81
CA VAL A 483 14.60 5.31 18.63
C VAL A 483 15.57 5.91 19.66
N ALA A 484 16.22 5.07 20.46
CA ALA A 484 17.19 5.48 21.47
C ALA A 484 18.57 4.86 21.18
N CYS A 485 19.62 5.66 21.41
CA CYS A 485 21.02 5.26 21.20
C CYS A 485 21.77 5.25 22.53
N GLY A 486 22.48 4.16 22.84
CA GLY A 486 23.26 4.02 24.08
C GLY A 486 23.56 2.56 24.45
N PRO A 487 24.32 2.32 25.54
CA PRO A 487 24.62 0.97 26.00
C PRO A 487 23.37 0.15 26.28
N PHE A 488 23.33 -1.10 25.81
CA PHE A 488 22.13 -1.95 25.86
C PHE A 488 21.61 -2.23 27.28
N ASP A 489 22.50 -2.38 28.25
CA ASP A 489 22.17 -2.56 29.67
C ASP A 489 21.50 -1.33 30.28
N GLU A 490 22.04 -0.14 29.99
CA GLU A 490 21.45 1.13 30.42
C GLU A 490 20.10 1.38 29.75
N LEU A 491 20.00 1.14 28.43
CA LEU A 491 18.75 1.28 27.68
C LEU A 491 17.69 0.30 28.17
N ALA A 492 18.06 -0.96 28.46
CA ALA A 492 17.12 -1.97 28.94
C ALA A 492 16.61 -1.65 30.37
N ALA A 493 17.48 -1.13 31.24
CA ALA A 493 17.11 -0.67 32.57
C ALA A 493 16.17 0.55 32.52
N ALA A 494 16.44 1.51 31.63
CA ALA A 494 15.65 2.72 31.47
C ALA A 494 14.33 2.51 30.72
N ALA A 495 14.24 1.50 29.85
CA ALA A 495 13.04 1.22 29.07
C ALA A 495 11.84 0.97 29.99
N GLN A 496 10.73 1.68 29.77
CA GLN A 496 9.49 1.49 30.50
C GLN A 496 8.73 0.30 29.92
N ILE A 497 8.96 -0.88 30.48
CA ILE A 497 8.36 -2.14 30.03
C ILE A 497 7.28 -2.56 31.03
N GLY A 498 6.04 -2.63 30.56
CA GLY A 498 4.85 -3.03 31.30
C GLY A 498 4.42 -4.48 31.02
N PRO A 499 3.37 -4.96 31.72
CA PRO A 499 2.95 -6.37 31.68
C PRO A 499 2.27 -6.78 30.37
N ARG A 500 1.89 -5.82 29.53
CA ARG A 500 1.26 -6.03 28.22
C ARG A 500 2.26 -5.90 27.06
N ASP A 501 3.49 -5.51 27.36
CA ASP A 501 4.52 -5.24 26.36
C ASP A 501 5.24 -6.51 25.93
N SER A 502 5.87 -6.42 24.77
CA SER A 502 6.68 -7.47 24.19
C SER A 502 8.12 -6.99 24.05
N VAL A 503 9.08 -7.88 24.28
CA VAL A 503 10.51 -7.60 24.16
C VAL A 503 11.13 -8.53 23.14
N VAL A 504 11.88 -7.96 22.21
CA VAL A 504 12.60 -8.68 21.16
C VAL A 504 14.07 -8.27 21.19
N VAL A 505 14.95 -9.25 21.40
CA VAL A 505 16.39 -9.06 21.53
C VAL A 505 17.08 -9.55 20.25
N LEU A 506 17.62 -8.60 19.49
CA LEU A 506 18.25 -8.74 18.17
C LEU A 506 19.63 -8.04 18.12
N THR A 507 20.37 -8.07 19.23
CA THR A 507 21.64 -7.34 19.32
C THR A 507 22.73 -7.97 18.44
N HIS A 508 23.89 -7.31 18.32
CA HIS A 508 25.00 -7.77 17.48
C HIS A 508 25.94 -8.78 18.17
N GLY A 509 25.70 -9.15 19.44
CA GLY A 509 26.61 -10.05 20.17
C GLY A 509 26.01 -10.71 21.41
N HIS A 510 26.52 -11.91 21.74
CA HIS A 510 25.98 -12.73 22.83
C HIS A 510 26.01 -12.04 24.21
N ALA A 511 27.06 -11.26 24.50
CA ALA A 511 27.15 -10.53 25.76
C ALA A 511 26.07 -9.43 25.87
N HIS A 512 25.75 -8.75 24.76
CA HIS A 512 24.70 -7.74 24.73
C HIS A 512 23.30 -8.36 24.86
N ASP A 513 23.06 -9.49 24.21
CA ASP A 513 21.80 -10.23 24.36
C ASP A 513 21.56 -10.64 25.84
N GLU A 514 22.60 -11.15 26.49
CA GLU A 514 22.55 -11.55 27.91
C GLU A 514 22.31 -10.36 28.84
N ALA A 515 22.95 -9.21 28.57
CA ALA A 515 22.76 -7.99 29.35
C ALA A 515 21.30 -7.50 29.29
N VAL A 516 20.71 -7.47 28.09
CA VAL A 516 19.29 -7.10 27.91
C VAL A 516 18.37 -8.11 28.59
N LEU A 517 18.60 -9.41 28.39
CA LEU A 517 17.77 -10.45 29.01
C LEU A 517 17.84 -10.40 30.53
N LEU A 518 19.01 -10.18 31.12
CA LEU A 518 19.15 -10.06 32.57
C LEU A 518 18.39 -8.84 33.10
N ALA A 519 18.55 -7.68 32.44
CA ALA A 519 17.86 -6.45 32.83
C ALA A 519 16.34 -6.58 32.72
N VAL A 520 15.82 -7.34 31.75
CA VAL A 520 14.37 -7.55 31.54
C VAL A 520 13.81 -8.59 32.51
N LEU A 521 14.49 -9.72 32.69
CA LEU A 521 13.98 -10.86 33.47
C LEU A 521 14.10 -10.69 34.98
N THR A 522 14.92 -9.75 35.45
CA THR A 522 15.07 -9.43 36.89
C THR A 522 14.06 -8.39 37.40
N ARG A 523 13.25 -7.80 36.51
CA ARG A 523 12.22 -6.82 36.89
C ARG A 523 11.10 -7.46 37.71
N ASP A 524 10.45 -6.66 38.54
CA ASP A 524 9.26 -7.09 39.29
C ASP A 524 8.07 -7.34 38.34
N VAL A 525 7.87 -6.41 37.39
CA VAL A 525 6.87 -6.51 36.34
C VAL A 525 7.46 -7.25 35.15
N GLN A 526 6.86 -8.40 34.81
CA GLN A 526 7.30 -9.20 33.67
C GLN A 526 6.52 -8.82 32.41
N PRO A 527 7.20 -8.59 31.27
CA PRO A 527 6.52 -8.35 30.01
C PRO A 527 5.70 -9.56 29.60
N ALA A 528 4.73 -9.31 28.74
CA ALA A 528 3.91 -10.33 28.16
C ALA A 528 4.80 -11.29 27.33
N TYR A 529 5.75 -10.79 26.57
CA TYR A 529 6.58 -11.65 25.71
C TYR A 529 8.05 -11.28 25.79
N VAL A 530 8.93 -12.29 25.79
CA VAL A 530 10.37 -12.10 25.63
C VAL A 530 10.89 -13.10 24.61
N GLY A 531 11.45 -12.58 23.51
CA GLY A 531 12.11 -13.37 22.48
C GLY A 531 13.53 -12.90 22.25
N CYS A 532 14.43 -13.83 21.99
CA CYS A 532 15.82 -13.54 21.67
C CYS A 532 16.27 -14.31 20.44
N ILE A 533 16.95 -13.63 19.52
CA ILE A 533 17.54 -14.29 18.36
C ILE A 533 18.67 -15.23 18.80
N GLY A 534 18.77 -16.39 18.16
CA GLY A 534 19.80 -17.35 18.50
C GLY A 534 19.62 -18.72 17.88
N SER A 535 20.69 -19.52 17.89
CA SER A 535 20.62 -20.95 17.56
C SER A 535 20.16 -21.78 18.76
N ARG A 536 19.75 -23.03 18.54
CA ARG A 536 19.42 -23.96 19.64
C ARG A 536 20.59 -24.17 20.60
N ARG A 537 21.82 -24.19 20.07
CA ARG A 537 23.04 -24.29 20.88
C ARG A 537 23.23 -23.05 21.75
N LYS A 538 23.00 -21.85 21.19
CA LYS A 538 23.03 -20.59 21.96
C LYS A 538 21.97 -20.59 23.06
N ALA A 539 20.77 -21.11 22.76
CA ALA A 539 19.68 -21.18 23.72
C ALA A 539 20.07 -21.89 25.03
N ALA A 540 20.72 -23.06 24.93
CA ALA A 540 21.17 -23.81 26.10
C ALA A 540 22.16 -23.00 26.96
N LEU A 541 23.17 -22.42 26.31
CA LEU A 541 24.21 -21.63 27.01
C LEU A 541 23.64 -20.36 27.67
N THR A 542 22.76 -19.64 26.97
CA THR A 542 22.12 -18.43 27.52
C THR A 542 21.27 -18.78 28.74
N ARG A 543 20.52 -19.89 28.72
CA ARG A 543 19.73 -20.35 29.88
C ARG A 543 20.61 -20.66 31.09
N GLU A 544 21.74 -21.34 30.89
CA GLU A 544 22.71 -21.63 31.97
C GLU A 544 23.27 -20.34 32.58
N ARG A 545 23.62 -19.36 31.75
CA ARG A 545 24.16 -18.08 32.21
C ARG A 545 23.13 -17.24 32.96
N LEU A 546 21.88 -17.20 32.48
CA LEU A 546 20.78 -16.54 33.18
C LEU A 546 20.53 -17.19 34.56
N ALA A 547 20.54 -18.52 34.63
CA ALA A 547 20.40 -19.24 35.89
C ALA A 547 21.57 -18.94 36.85
N ALA A 548 22.81 -18.92 36.35
CA ALA A 548 23.99 -18.55 37.14
C ALA A 548 23.94 -17.11 37.66
N ALA A 549 23.29 -16.20 36.92
CA ALA A 549 23.02 -14.82 37.33
C ALA A 549 21.81 -14.66 38.26
N GLY A 550 21.19 -15.77 38.70
CA GLY A 550 20.09 -15.76 39.68
C GLY A 550 18.70 -15.55 39.08
N VAL A 551 18.55 -15.59 37.75
CA VAL A 551 17.22 -15.54 37.12
C VAL A 551 16.47 -16.83 37.42
N PRO A 552 15.23 -16.77 37.95
CA PRO A 552 14.42 -17.96 38.19
C PRO A 552 14.27 -18.79 36.91
N ARG A 553 14.45 -20.11 37.04
CA ARG A 553 14.41 -21.03 35.90
C ARG A 553 13.13 -20.90 35.09
N GLU A 554 11.98 -20.70 35.73
CA GLU A 554 10.70 -20.47 35.05
C GLU A 554 10.75 -19.26 34.08
N ARG A 555 11.37 -18.15 34.49
CA ARG A 555 11.50 -16.94 33.68
C ARG A 555 12.47 -17.15 32.53
N ALA A 556 13.60 -17.80 32.78
CA ALA A 556 14.54 -18.18 31.74
C ALA A 556 13.87 -19.12 30.72
N ASP A 557 13.11 -20.11 31.19
CA ASP A 557 12.36 -21.09 30.40
C ASP A 557 11.23 -20.48 29.56
N ALA A 558 10.66 -19.37 30.01
CA ALA A 558 9.67 -18.60 29.25
C ALA A 558 10.25 -17.81 28.05
N VAL A 559 11.57 -17.61 27.95
CA VAL A 559 12.17 -16.89 26.81
C VAL A 559 12.07 -17.73 25.54
N HIS A 560 11.49 -17.12 24.50
CA HIS A 560 11.47 -17.67 23.14
C HIS A 560 12.86 -17.54 22.51
N LEU A 561 13.64 -18.62 22.60
CA LEU A 561 15.01 -18.71 22.12
C LEU A 561 15.28 -20.13 21.58
N PRO A 562 15.40 -20.32 20.24
CA PRO A 562 15.32 -19.31 19.17
C PRO A 562 13.98 -18.60 19.08
N ILE A 563 14.01 -17.30 18.77
CA ILE A 563 12.82 -16.50 18.48
C ILE A 563 12.21 -16.83 17.10
N GLY A 564 10.89 -16.68 16.99
CA GLY A 564 10.12 -16.81 15.75
C GLY A 564 9.53 -18.20 15.53
N GLU A 565 8.54 -18.28 14.64
CA GLU A 565 7.95 -19.54 14.19
C GLU A 565 8.88 -20.31 13.24
N ALA A 566 8.85 -21.64 13.32
CA ALA A 566 9.73 -22.53 12.57
C ALA A 566 9.30 -22.69 11.09
N ILE A 567 9.39 -21.60 10.33
CA ILE A 567 8.98 -21.53 8.91
C ILE A 567 10.13 -21.72 7.90
N GLY A 568 11.34 -22.05 8.39
CA GLY A 568 12.53 -22.17 7.53
C GLY A 568 13.12 -20.84 7.06
N ALA A 569 12.89 -19.75 7.81
CA ALA A 569 13.36 -18.41 7.47
C ALA A 569 14.89 -18.31 7.38
N VAL A 570 15.39 -17.63 6.35
CA VAL A 570 16.82 -17.41 6.07
C VAL A 570 17.15 -15.92 5.94
N THR A 571 16.33 -15.16 5.21
CA THR A 571 16.59 -13.73 4.97
C THR A 571 16.12 -12.87 6.15
N PRO A 572 16.65 -11.63 6.33
CA PRO A 572 16.19 -10.75 7.41
C PRO A 572 14.68 -10.51 7.42
N SER A 573 14.07 -10.34 6.25
CA SER A 573 12.62 -10.14 6.11
C SER A 573 11.83 -11.40 6.46
N GLU A 574 12.29 -12.59 6.05
CA GLU A 574 11.65 -13.86 6.44
C GLU A 574 11.73 -14.09 7.95
N ILE A 575 12.87 -13.77 8.57
CA ILE A 575 13.04 -13.87 10.03
C ILE A 575 12.09 -12.90 10.73
N ALA A 576 11.97 -11.67 10.22
CA ALA A 576 11.01 -10.70 10.76
C ALA A 576 9.56 -11.21 10.66
N VAL A 577 9.15 -11.80 9.53
CA VAL A 577 7.83 -12.44 9.37
C VAL A 577 7.64 -13.56 10.39
N SER A 578 8.64 -14.42 10.59
CA SER A 578 8.63 -15.49 11.58
C SER A 578 8.45 -14.96 13.02
N ILE A 579 9.12 -13.87 13.37
CA ILE A 579 8.99 -13.20 14.68
C ILE A 579 7.59 -12.61 14.85
N VAL A 580 7.08 -11.89 13.85
CA VAL A 580 5.75 -11.30 13.88
C VAL A 580 4.67 -12.37 14.01
N ALA A 581 4.79 -13.50 13.30
CA ALA A 581 3.87 -14.61 13.43
C ALA A 581 3.82 -15.15 14.88
N GLN A 582 4.99 -15.30 15.53
CA GLN A 582 5.06 -15.76 16.92
C GLN A 582 4.46 -14.74 17.89
N LEU A 583 4.75 -13.45 17.71
CA LEU A 583 4.18 -12.35 18.50
C LEU A 583 2.65 -12.34 18.40
N VAL A 584 2.10 -12.45 17.19
CA VAL A 584 0.65 -12.48 16.94
C VAL A 584 0.01 -13.70 17.59
N ARG A 585 0.61 -14.89 17.47
CA ARG A 585 0.11 -16.12 18.11
C ARG A 585 0.06 -15.96 19.63
N CYS A 586 1.15 -15.54 20.27
CA CYS A 586 1.20 -15.34 21.71
C CYS A 586 0.23 -14.26 22.20
N ARG A 587 0.02 -13.19 21.41
CA ARG A 587 -0.98 -12.16 21.71
C ARG A 587 -2.41 -12.69 21.60
N ALA A 588 -2.69 -13.57 20.64
CA ALA A 588 -4.01 -14.20 20.47
C ALA A 588 -4.33 -15.19 21.59
N GLU A 589 -3.38 -16.06 21.97
CA GLU A 589 -3.55 -17.05 23.05
C GLU A 589 -3.94 -16.40 24.38
N ARG A 590 -3.46 -15.18 24.63
CA ARG A 590 -3.83 -14.37 25.80
C ARG A 590 -5.25 -13.83 25.77
N ARG A 591 -5.69 -13.32 24.62
CA ARG A 591 -7.06 -12.84 24.43
C ARG A 591 -8.06 -13.96 24.67
N GLU A 592 -7.72 -15.19 24.30
CA GLU A 592 -8.58 -16.37 24.53
C GLU A 592 -8.48 -16.95 25.95
N GLY A 593 -7.63 -16.39 26.83
CA GLY A 593 -7.44 -16.90 28.20
C GLY A 593 -6.76 -18.27 28.28
N LYS A 594 -6.14 -18.77 27.19
CA LYS A 594 -5.53 -20.11 27.11
C LYS A 594 -4.17 -20.25 27.80
N ASP A 595 -3.63 -19.17 28.35
CA ASP A 595 -2.30 -19.11 28.98
C ASP A 595 -2.15 -19.95 30.27
N ARG A 596 -3.18 -20.70 30.70
CA ARG A 596 -3.11 -21.59 31.88
C ARG A 596 -3.20 -23.10 31.62
N GLU A 597 -3.69 -23.54 30.46
CA GLU A 597 -3.86 -24.99 30.20
C GLU A 597 -2.71 -25.62 29.40
N ALA A 598 -2.07 -24.88 28.49
CA ALA A 598 -1.05 -25.45 27.59
C ALA A 598 0.25 -25.91 28.30
N LYS A 599 0.59 -25.33 29.47
CA LYS A 599 1.75 -25.79 30.26
C LYS A 599 1.48 -27.07 31.07
N ARG A 600 0.23 -27.42 31.39
CA ARG A 600 -0.10 -28.66 32.11
C ARG A 600 -0.11 -29.89 31.20
N GLY A 601 -0.42 -29.73 29.91
CA GLY A 601 -0.53 -30.85 28.96
C GLY A 601 0.79 -31.40 28.42
N LYS A 602 1.93 -30.74 28.66
CA LYS A 602 3.25 -31.21 28.18
C LYS A 602 4.12 -31.92 29.23
N GLU A 603 3.67 -32.02 30.48
CA GLU A 603 4.35 -32.82 31.52
C GLU A 603 3.70 -34.20 31.75
N THR A 604 2.69 -34.60 30.96
CA THR A 604 2.00 -35.89 31.10
C THR A 604 1.79 -36.68 29.79
N ALA A 605 2.65 -36.48 28.79
CA ALA A 605 2.67 -37.34 27.58
C ALA A 605 4.09 -37.81 27.25
#